data_AF-A0A0F7RX83-F1
#
_entry.id   AF-A0A0F7RX83-F1
#
_cell.length_a   1.000
_cell.length_b   1.000
_cell.length_c   1.000
_cell.angle_alpha   90.00
_cell.angle_beta   90.00
_cell.angle_gamma   90.00
#
_symmetry.space_group_name_H-M   'P 1'
#
loop_
_entity.id
_entity.type
_entity.pdbx_description
1 polymer ?
#
loop_
_entity_poly.entity_id
_entity_poly.type
_entity_poly.pdbx_seq_one_letter_code
_entity_poly.pdbx_strand_id
1 'polypeptide(L)'
;MSGQTLNDLIATVFLRASDPPPPPAPQQFDPRAPETSAAASSSTSTVTDPAEATLSLVNRAQQISDSIGVVSSNDTLRDISTSSLRTLFLPSLQAELHSAIRTGTDHTARKQRLRSSQQAAAKFLNRTLALGVVPPTTKQLLSWTWANVTPDELATIGLDSNLVGGQGGVPHAREVKIA
;
A
#
# COMPACT_ATOMS: atom_id res chain seq x y z
N MET A 1 -10.02 21.07 -23.63
CA MET A 1 -9.85 19.72 -23.04
C MET A 1 -8.49 19.69 -22.35
N SER A 2 -8.45 20.04 -21.06
CA SER A 2 -7.19 20.05 -20.30
C SER A 2 -6.84 18.62 -19.92
N GLY A 3 -6.07 17.95 -20.80
CA GLY A 3 -5.61 16.59 -20.61
C GLY A 3 -4.59 16.54 -19.47
N GLN A 4 -5.04 16.17 -18.28
CA GLN A 4 -4.15 15.80 -17.19
C GLN A 4 -3.36 14.57 -17.64
N THR A 5 -2.06 14.73 -17.87
CA THR A 5 -1.23 13.63 -18.36
C THR A 5 -0.94 12.65 -17.22
N LEU A 6 -0.67 11.37 -17.54
CA LEU A 6 -0.32 10.35 -16.54
C LEU A 6 0.86 10.82 -15.65
N ASN A 7 1.84 11.51 -16.24
CA ASN A 7 2.96 12.08 -15.52
C ASN A 7 2.55 13.15 -14.50
N ASP A 8 1.57 14.01 -14.82
CA ASP A 8 1.06 15.01 -13.89
C ASP A 8 0.33 14.38 -12.71
N LEU A 9 -0.44 13.31 -12.96
CA LEU A 9 -1.13 12.56 -11.91
C LEU A 9 -0.13 11.86 -10.98
N ILE A 10 0.89 11.20 -11.54
CA ILE A 10 1.94 10.53 -10.76
C ILE A 10 2.71 11.57 -9.94
N ALA A 11 3.11 12.69 -10.53
CA ALA A 11 3.81 13.76 -9.81
C ALA A 11 2.97 14.31 -8.64
N THR A 12 1.67 14.51 -8.85
CA THR A 12 0.74 14.98 -7.81
C THR A 12 0.61 13.98 -6.66
N VAL A 13 0.55 12.67 -6.97
CA VAL A 13 0.48 11.61 -5.96
C VAL A 13 1.76 11.57 -5.13
N PHE A 14 2.93 11.57 -5.76
CA PHE A 14 4.20 11.56 -5.04
C PHE A 14 4.41 12.81 -4.18
N LEU A 15 3.98 13.98 -4.66
CA LEU A 15 4.05 15.22 -3.90
C LEU A 15 3.12 15.21 -2.67
N ARG A 16 1.92 14.63 -2.78
CA ARG A 16 1.02 14.47 -1.62
C ARG A 16 1.48 13.39 -0.64
N ALA A 17 2.10 12.32 -1.12
CA ALA A 17 2.63 11.26 -0.27
C ALA A 17 3.84 11.73 0.57
N SER A 18 4.57 12.74 0.09
CA SER A 18 5.74 13.30 0.78
C SER A 18 5.40 14.34 1.85
N ASP A 19 4.15 14.80 1.94
CA ASP A 19 3.70 15.75 2.95
C ASP A 19 2.40 15.27 3.63
N PRO A 20 2.49 14.27 4.54
CA PRO A 20 1.31 13.75 5.22
C PRO A 20 0.73 14.81 6.18
N PRO A 21 -0.60 14.97 6.26
CA PRO A 21 -1.20 15.95 7.17
C PRO A 21 -0.81 15.65 8.63
N PRO A 22 -0.57 16.68 9.45
CA PRO A 22 -0.10 16.51 10.82
C PRO A 22 -1.08 15.66 11.64
N PRO A 23 -0.58 14.78 12.54
CA PRO A 23 -1.45 13.97 13.38
C PRO A 23 -2.32 14.87 14.29
N PRO A 24 -3.59 14.50 14.53
CA PRO A 24 -4.44 15.25 15.45
C PRO A 24 -3.85 15.26 16.85
N ALA A 25 -3.96 16.40 17.54
CA ALA A 25 -3.45 16.57 18.89
C ALA A 25 -4.06 15.52 19.84
N PRO A 26 -3.29 14.97 20.80
CA PRO A 26 -3.79 14.00 21.77
C PRO A 26 -4.92 14.63 22.58
N GLN A 27 -6.09 13.99 22.58
CA GLN A 27 -7.21 14.39 23.42
C GLN A 27 -6.80 14.17 24.89
N GLN A 28 -6.55 15.26 25.61
CA GLN A 28 -6.42 15.22 27.06
C GLN A 28 -7.78 14.82 27.65
N PHE A 29 -7.86 13.62 28.18
CA PHE A 29 -8.99 13.15 28.96
C PHE A 29 -8.95 13.84 30.32
N ASP A 30 -9.84 14.81 30.54
CA ASP A 30 -9.99 15.50 31.84
C ASP A 30 -11.11 14.81 32.65
N PRO A 31 -10.80 14.08 33.74
CA PRO A 31 -11.76 13.27 34.49
C PRO A 31 -12.71 14.08 35.41
N ARG A 32 -12.76 15.41 35.29
CA ARG A 32 -13.54 16.29 36.19
C ARG A 32 -14.70 17.06 35.56
N ALA A 33 -15.00 16.87 34.28
CA ALA A 33 -16.11 17.58 33.65
C ALA A 33 -17.47 16.87 33.90
N PRO A 34 -18.50 17.55 34.45
CA PRO A 34 -19.82 16.98 34.64
C PRO A 34 -20.52 16.80 33.29
N GLU A 35 -21.24 15.68 33.14
CA GLU A 35 -22.01 15.31 31.95
C GLU A 35 -23.10 16.34 31.64
N THR A 36 -22.77 17.34 30.83
CA THR A 36 -23.75 18.21 30.17
C THR A 36 -23.27 18.48 28.76
N SER A 37 -24.11 18.07 27.80
CA SER A 37 -23.94 18.22 26.37
C SER A 37 -23.36 19.57 25.97
N ALA A 38 -22.09 19.58 25.60
CA ALA A 38 -21.52 20.58 24.72
C ALA A 38 -21.08 19.87 23.45
N ALA A 39 -22.04 19.73 22.54
CA ALA A 39 -21.78 19.56 21.13
C ALA A 39 -20.94 20.75 20.65
N ALA A 40 -19.63 20.66 20.82
CA ALA A 40 -18.68 21.54 20.15
C ALA A 40 -18.73 21.16 18.67
N SER A 41 -19.59 21.89 17.97
CA SER A 41 -19.77 21.87 16.53
C SER A 41 -18.46 22.35 15.87
N SER A 42 -17.49 21.45 15.70
CA SER A 42 -16.40 21.66 14.75
C SER A 42 -16.86 21.16 13.39
N SER A 43 -17.57 22.04 12.69
CA SER A 43 -17.65 22.09 11.23
C SER A 43 -17.66 20.73 10.52
N THR A 44 -18.87 20.18 10.36
CA THR A 44 -19.26 19.34 9.23
C THR A 44 -18.91 20.06 7.92
N SER A 45 -17.66 19.92 7.51
CA SER A 45 -17.37 19.76 6.09
C SER A 45 -17.28 18.26 5.87
N THR A 46 -17.94 17.77 4.84
CA THR A 46 -17.75 16.45 4.25
C THR A 46 -16.33 16.36 3.69
N VAL A 47 -15.32 16.50 4.56
CA VAL A 47 -13.91 16.36 4.21
C VAL A 47 -13.72 14.88 3.93
N THR A 48 -13.84 14.51 2.65
CA THR A 48 -13.37 13.22 2.14
C THR A 48 -12.00 12.97 2.74
N ASP A 49 -11.81 11.81 3.36
CA ASP A 49 -10.53 11.42 3.96
C ASP A 49 -9.42 11.70 2.92
N PRO A 50 -8.38 12.48 3.24
CA PRO A 50 -7.31 12.77 2.29
C PRO A 50 -6.70 11.49 1.70
N ALA A 51 -6.67 10.39 2.48
CA ALA A 51 -6.22 9.09 2.01
C ALA A 51 -7.17 8.44 0.98
N GLU A 52 -8.48 8.69 1.09
CA GLU A 52 -9.47 8.22 0.13
C GLU A 52 -9.43 9.05 -1.16
N ALA A 53 -9.21 10.36 -1.05
CA ALA A 53 -9.00 11.23 -2.21
C ALA A 53 -7.74 10.83 -2.98
N THR A 54 -6.62 10.57 -2.32
CA THR A 54 -5.39 10.09 -3.00
C THR A 54 -5.57 8.70 -3.59
N LEU A 55 -6.28 7.80 -2.91
CA LEU A 55 -6.58 6.46 -3.43
C LEU A 55 -7.39 6.53 -4.73
N SER A 56 -8.32 7.48 -4.85
CA SER A 56 -9.06 7.69 -6.10
C SER A 56 -8.15 8.10 -7.27
N LEU A 57 -7.13 8.94 -7.00
CA LEU A 57 -6.14 9.35 -8.00
C LEU A 57 -5.22 8.19 -8.39
N VAL A 58 -4.78 7.39 -7.43
CA VAL A 58 -3.96 6.20 -7.67
C VAL A 58 -4.73 5.17 -8.51
N ASN A 59 -6.00 4.93 -8.21
CA ASN A 59 -6.83 4.03 -9.01
C ASN A 59 -6.99 4.52 -10.44
N ARG A 60 -7.18 5.83 -10.64
CA ARG A 60 -7.24 6.42 -11.99
C ARG A 60 -5.91 6.28 -12.73
N ALA A 61 -4.79 6.55 -12.06
CA ALA A 61 -3.45 6.38 -12.64
C ALA A 61 -3.19 4.91 -13.03
N GLN A 62 -3.61 3.96 -12.19
CA GLN A 62 -3.52 2.52 -12.47
C GLN A 62 -4.35 2.14 -13.70
N GLN A 63 -5.62 2.58 -13.77
CA GLN A 63 -6.50 2.32 -14.93
C GLN A 63 -5.90 2.83 -16.24
N ILE A 64 -5.33 4.05 -16.21
CA ILE A 64 -4.68 4.63 -17.39
C ILE A 64 -3.42 3.81 -17.75
N SER A 65 -2.59 3.47 -16.77
CA SER A 65 -1.40 2.65 -16.97
C SER A 65 -1.73 1.29 -17.60
N ASP A 66 -2.79 0.64 -17.11
CA ASP A 66 -3.26 -0.65 -17.62
C ASP A 66 -3.85 -0.52 -19.04
N SER A 67 -4.60 0.56 -19.31
CA SER A 67 -5.20 0.81 -20.63
C SER A 67 -4.18 1.07 -21.74
N ILE A 68 -3.05 1.71 -21.39
CA ILE A 68 -1.96 2.02 -22.31
C ILE A 68 -1.00 0.82 -22.42
N GLY A 69 -1.04 -0.12 -21.47
CA GLY A 69 -0.12 -1.24 -21.40
C GLY A 69 1.31 -0.81 -21.11
N VAL A 70 1.49 0.22 -20.27
CA VAL A 70 2.80 0.83 -19.96
C VAL A 70 3.79 -0.20 -19.39
N VAL A 71 3.27 -1.17 -18.64
CA VAL A 71 4.02 -2.31 -18.12
C VAL A 71 3.17 -3.56 -18.33
N SER A 72 3.68 -4.50 -19.11
CA SER A 72 3.08 -5.81 -19.32
C SER A 72 3.61 -6.82 -18.30
N SER A 73 2.81 -7.84 -17.98
CA SER A 73 3.20 -8.93 -17.08
C SER A 73 4.45 -9.69 -17.57
N ASN A 74 4.69 -9.72 -18.87
CA ASN A 74 5.82 -10.42 -19.48
C ASN A 74 7.08 -9.56 -19.63
N ASP A 75 7.00 -8.25 -19.33
CA ASP A 75 8.15 -7.36 -19.48
C ASP A 75 9.22 -7.71 -18.45
N THR A 76 10.47 -7.74 -18.91
CA THR A 76 11.62 -7.76 -18.02
C THR A 76 11.98 -6.34 -17.59
N LEU A 77 12.78 -6.20 -16.52
CA LEU A 77 13.18 -4.88 -16.02
C LEU A 77 13.85 -3.99 -17.09
N ARG A 78 14.53 -4.61 -18.07
CA ARG A 78 15.26 -3.89 -19.13
C ARG A 78 14.33 -3.32 -20.21
N ASP A 79 13.13 -3.88 -20.33
CA ASP A 79 12.15 -3.48 -21.34
C ASP A 79 11.30 -2.29 -20.87
N ILE A 80 11.32 -2.01 -19.55
CA ILE A 80 10.57 -0.93 -18.94
C ILE A 80 11.40 0.37 -19.00
N SER A 81 10.82 1.41 -19.58
CA SER A 81 11.47 2.73 -19.61
C SER A 81 11.60 3.32 -18.19
N THR A 82 12.64 4.12 -17.98
CA THR A 82 12.94 4.71 -16.66
C THR A 82 11.82 5.59 -16.13
N SER A 83 11.09 6.29 -17.01
CA SER A 83 9.90 7.07 -16.65
C SER A 83 8.75 6.19 -16.15
N SER A 84 8.59 5.01 -16.74
CA SER A 84 7.54 4.03 -16.40
C SER A 84 7.82 3.25 -15.12
N LEU A 85 9.07 3.17 -14.64
CA LEU A 85 9.38 2.48 -13.38
C LEU A 85 8.56 2.97 -12.19
N ARG A 86 8.13 4.25 -12.20
CA ARG A 86 7.29 4.81 -11.13
C ARG A 86 5.91 4.14 -11.05
N THR A 87 5.39 3.61 -12.16
CA THR A 87 4.07 2.95 -12.16
C THR A 87 4.11 1.62 -11.41
N LEU A 88 5.29 1.00 -11.28
CA LEU A 88 5.47 -0.23 -10.49
C LEU A 88 5.15 -0.05 -9.01
N PHE A 89 5.24 1.18 -8.48
CA PHE A 89 4.97 1.49 -7.08
C PHE A 89 3.49 1.84 -6.82
N LEU A 90 2.64 1.96 -7.84
CA LEU A 90 1.22 2.27 -7.64
C LEU A 90 0.50 1.25 -6.74
N PRO A 91 0.73 -0.08 -6.87
CA PRO A 91 0.11 -1.05 -5.97
C PRO A 91 0.65 -0.96 -4.52
N SER A 92 1.92 -0.58 -4.32
CA SER A 92 2.46 -0.40 -2.96
C SER A 92 1.83 0.82 -2.28
N LEU A 93 1.72 1.93 -3.00
CA LEU A 93 1.04 3.13 -2.51
C LEU A 93 -0.45 2.86 -2.21
N GLN A 94 -1.11 2.09 -3.07
CA GLN A 94 -2.50 1.67 -2.82
C GLN A 94 -2.62 0.85 -1.52
N ALA A 95 -1.67 -0.05 -1.25
CA ALA A 95 -1.65 -0.83 -0.03
C ALA A 95 -1.52 0.05 1.21
N GLU A 96 -0.61 1.02 1.19
CA GLU A 96 -0.42 1.97 2.29
C GLU A 96 -1.67 2.83 2.51
N LEU A 97 -2.26 3.36 1.44
CA LEU A 97 -3.47 4.19 1.53
C LEU A 97 -4.65 3.40 2.10
N HIS A 98 -4.84 2.14 1.70
CA HIS A 98 -5.87 1.28 2.30
C HIS A 98 -5.67 1.09 3.81
N SER A 99 -4.43 1.05 4.29
CA SER A 99 -4.13 0.95 5.72
C SER A 99 -4.36 2.27 6.48
N ALA A 100 -4.15 3.41 5.79
CA ALA A 100 -4.23 4.76 6.34
C ALA A 100 -5.67 5.33 6.40
N ILE A 101 -6.59 4.80 5.59
CA ILE A 101 -8.00 5.24 5.60
C ILE A 101 -8.63 5.02 6.98
N ARG A 102 -9.28 6.07 7.47
CA ARG A 102 -9.98 6.08 8.74
C ARG A 102 -11.35 5.43 8.57
N THR A 103 -11.57 4.30 9.24
CA THR A 103 -12.86 3.56 9.19
C THR A 103 -13.71 3.75 10.44
N GLY A 104 -13.28 4.62 11.38
CA GLY A 104 -13.98 4.84 12.64
C GLY A 104 -14.12 3.56 13.46
N THR A 105 -15.31 3.34 14.02
CA THR A 105 -15.65 2.17 14.86
C THR A 105 -16.15 0.97 14.05
N ASP A 106 -16.23 1.05 12.72
CA ASP A 106 -16.69 -0.05 11.89
C ASP A 106 -15.56 -1.08 11.65
N HIS A 107 -15.61 -2.16 12.43
CA HIS A 107 -14.68 -3.28 12.31
C HIS A 107 -14.80 -4.02 10.98
N THR A 108 -15.99 -4.06 10.37
CA THR A 108 -16.21 -4.76 9.10
C THR A 108 -15.58 -3.99 7.95
N ALA A 109 -15.79 -2.67 7.91
CA ALA A 109 -15.11 -1.78 6.98
C ALA A 109 -13.59 -1.81 7.16
N ARG A 110 -13.09 -1.82 8.41
CA ARG A 110 -11.65 -1.95 8.69
C ARG A 110 -11.09 -3.26 8.14
N LYS A 111 -11.77 -4.38 8.39
CA LYS A 111 -11.36 -5.70 7.90
C LYS A 111 -11.31 -5.74 6.38
N GLN A 112 -12.31 -5.17 5.70
CA GLN A 112 -12.32 -5.08 4.25
C GLN A 112 -11.15 -4.24 3.71
N ARG A 113 -10.90 -3.06 4.30
CA ARG A 113 -9.78 -2.19 3.88
C ARG A 113 -8.41 -2.87 4.07
N LEU A 114 -8.21 -3.57 5.19
CA LEU A 114 -6.98 -4.35 5.42
C LEU A 114 -6.82 -5.48 4.40
N ARG A 115 -7.92 -6.15 4.02
CA ARG A 115 -7.87 -7.17 2.97
C ARG A 115 -7.47 -6.57 1.62
N SER A 116 -8.04 -5.42 1.26
CA SER A 116 -7.65 -4.70 0.04
C SER A 116 -6.20 -4.23 0.08
N SER A 117 -5.71 -3.80 1.25
CA SER A 117 -4.30 -3.44 1.48
C SER A 117 -3.39 -4.64 1.21
N GLN A 118 -3.70 -5.80 1.79
CA GLN A 118 -2.94 -7.03 1.59
C GLN A 118 -2.90 -7.46 0.12
N GLN A 119 -4.04 -7.40 -0.59
CA GLN A 119 -4.10 -7.74 -2.01
C GLN A 119 -3.26 -6.79 -2.87
N ALA A 120 -3.27 -5.49 -2.57
CA ALA A 120 -2.44 -4.51 -3.29
C ALA A 120 -0.94 -4.72 -3.02
N ALA A 121 -0.57 -5.05 -1.77
CA ALA A 121 0.79 -5.40 -1.41
C ALA A 121 1.26 -6.69 -2.11
N ALA A 122 0.39 -7.70 -2.21
CA ALA A 122 0.69 -8.95 -2.91
C ALA A 122 0.98 -8.71 -4.40
N LYS A 123 0.20 -7.85 -5.07
CA LYS A 123 0.47 -7.45 -6.46
C LYS A 123 1.85 -6.83 -6.63
N PHE A 124 2.22 -5.92 -5.73
CA PHE A 124 3.55 -5.31 -5.75
C PHE A 124 4.66 -6.34 -5.53
N LEU A 125 4.53 -7.21 -4.52
CA LEU A 125 5.51 -8.25 -4.21
C LEU A 125 5.68 -9.24 -5.36
N ASN A 126 4.59 -9.75 -5.93
CA ASN A 126 4.67 -10.66 -7.09
C ASN A 126 5.37 -9.99 -8.27
N ARG A 127 5.06 -8.72 -8.54
CA ARG A 127 5.69 -7.99 -9.66
C ARG A 127 7.18 -7.74 -9.43
N THR A 128 7.57 -7.33 -8.24
CA THR A 128 8.98 -7.08 -7.90
C THR A 128 9.81 -8.37 -7.88
N LEU A 129 9.23 -9.48 -7.39
CA LEU A 129 9.88 -10.78 -7.46
C LEU A 129 10.04 -11.27 -8.90
N ALA A 130 9.00 -11.14 -9.73
CA ALA A 130 9.04 -11.50 -11.15
C ALA A 130 10.09 -10.68 -11.94
N LEU A 131 10.28 -9.40 -11.61
CA LEU A 131 11.29 -8.55 -12.22
C LEU A 131 12.72 -8.85 -11.73
N GLY A 132 12.88 -9.71 -10.71
CA GLY A 132 14.19 -10.11 -10.19
C GLY A 132 14.97 -9.00 -9.48
N VAL A 133 14.31 -7.89 -9.12
CA VAL A 133 14.93 -6.73 -8.45
C VAL A 133 15.17 -6.93 -6.96
N VAL A 134 14.53 -7.94 -6.36
CA VAL A 134 14.58 -8.18 -4.92
C VAL A 134 15.94 -8.79 -4.53
N PRO A 135 16.68 -8.20 -3.57
CA PRO A 135 17.93 -8.75 -3.09
C PRO A 135 17.78 -10.17 -2.51
N PRO A 136 18.82 -11.01 -2.56
CA PRO A 136 18.77 -12.38 -2.02
C PRO A 136 18.38 -12.44 -0.53
N THR A 137 18.86 -11.49 0.28
CA THR A 137 18.54 -11.38 1.71
C THR A 137 17.05 -11.15 1.94
N THR A 138 16.42 -10.27 1.16
CA THR A 138 14.97 -10.03 1.22
C THR A 138 14.18 -11.26 0.76
N LYS A 139 14.66 -12.00 -0.25
CA LYS A 139 14.02 -13.26 -0.65
C LYS A 139 14.06 -14.31 0.47
N GLN A 140 15.16 -14.39 1.22
CA GLN A 140 15.27 -15.29 2.37
C GLN A 140 14.31 -14.89 3.50
N LEU A 141 14.16 -13.59 3.76
CA LEU A 141 13.16 -13.11 4.73
C LEU A 141 11.74 -13.45 4.27
N LEU A 142 11.43 -13.25 2.99
CA LEU A 142 10.13 -13.62 2.43
C LEU A 142 9.88 -15.13 2.55
N SER A 143 10.85 -15.97 2.17
CA SER A 143 10.72 -17.43 2.29
C SER A 143 10.45 -17.85 3.73
N TRP A 144 11.12 -17.21 4.69
CA TRP A 144 10.90 -17.45 6.11
C TRP A 144 9.50 -17.02 6.56
N THR A 145 9.06 -15.81 6.18
CA THR A 145 7.72 -15.33 6.55
C THR A 145 6.62 -16.24 5.97
N TRP A 146 6.81 -16.75 4.75
CA TRP A 146 5.84 -17.60 4.08
C TRP A 146 5.84 -19.03 4.59
N ALA A 147 6.96 -19.54 5.13
CA ALA A 147 7.03 -20.87 5.72
C ALA A 147 6.05 -21.08 6.89
N ASN A 148 5.63 -19.99 7.54
CA ASN A 148 4.66 -20.03 8.64
C ASN A 148 3.20 -19.82 8.20
N VAL A 149 2.94 -19.64 6.90
CA VAL A 149 1.61 -19.38 6.35
C VAL A 149 1.21 -20.53 5.43
N THR A 150 -0.03 -20.97 5.50
CA THR A 150 -0.49 -22.08 4.65
C THR A 150 -0.57 -21.64 3.18
N PRO A 151 -0.32 -22.54 2.20
CA PRO A 151 -0.44 -22.21 0.79
C PRO A 151 -1.81 -21.66 0.40
N ASP A 152 -2.89 -22.15 1.03
CA ASP A 152 -4.25 -21.69 0.79
C ASP A 152 -4.47 -20.24 1.26
N GLU A 153 -3.86 -19.85 2.39
CA GLU A 153 -3.89 -18.47 2.88
C GLU A 153 -3.09 -17.53 1.97
N LEU A 154 -1.91 -17.95 1.51
CA LEU A 154 -1.10 -17.18 0.56
C LEU A 154 -1.86 -16.97 -0.77
N ALA A 155 -2.50 -18.02 -1.28
CA ALA A 155 -3.33 -17.96 -2.49
C ALA A 155 -4.55 -17.03 -2.28
N THR A 156 -5.17 -17.06 -1.10
CA THR A 156 -6.30 -16.17 -0.75
C THR A 156 -5.89 -14.70 -0.73
N ILE A 157 -4.65 -14.40 -0.33
CA ILE A 157 -4.07 -13.05 -0.34
C ILE A 157 -3.62 -12.65 -1.76
N GLY A 158 -3.37 -13.63 -2.62
CA GLY A 158 -2.93 -13.45 -4.01
C GLY A 158 -1.41 -13.45 -4.18
N LEU A 159 -0.66 -14.04 -3.25
CA LEU A 159 0.79 -14.21 -3.35
C LEU A 159 1.13 -15.48 -4.13
N ASP A 160 2.10 -15.39 -5.04
CA ASP A 160 2.60 -16.56 -5.77
C ASP A 160 3.81 -17.16 -5.04
N SER A 161 3.57 -18.28 -4.37
CA SER A 161 4.59 -19.00 -3.59
C SER A 161 5.72 -19.58 -4.44
N ASN A 162 5.52 -19.73 -5.76
CA ASN A 162 6.54 -20.28 -6.66
C ASN A 162 7.66 -19.26 -6.96
N LEU A 163 7.43 -17.97 -6.73
CA LEU A 163 8.39 -16.90 -7.05
C LEU A 163 9.51 -16.76 -6.01
N VAL A 164 9.32 -17.31 -4.80
CA VAL A 164 10.32 -17.33 -3.74
C VAL A 164 10.92 -18.73 -3.67
N GLY A 165 11.98 -18.94 -4.46
CA GLY A 165 12.69 -20.22 -4.53
C GLY A 165 13.15 -20.69 -3.15
N GLY A 166 12.81 -21.93 -2.80
CA GLY A 166 13.13 -22.55 -1.51
C GLY A 166 14.60 -22.91 -1.37
N GLN A 167 15.45 -21.94 -1.03
CA GLN A 167 16.79 -22.19 -0.49
C GLN A 167 17.13 -21.14 0.57
N GLY A 168 16.82 -21.44 1.82
CA GLY A 168 17.20 -20.61 2.95
C GLY A 168 17.04 -21.37 4.25
N GLY A 169 18.13 -21.97 4.74
CA GLY A 169 18.21 -22.49 6.11
C GLY A 169 17.99 -21.36 7.11
N VAL A 170 17.43 -21.70 8.27
CA VAL A 170 16.97 -20.78 9.32
C VAL A 170 18.10 -19.83 9.78
N PRO A 171 18.03 -18.51 9.52
CA PRO A 171 18.96 -17.57 10.12
C PRO A 171 18.56 -17.27 11.58
N HIS A 172 19.55 -17.13 12.46
CA HIS A 172 19.32 -16.92 13.89
C HIS A 172 18.72 -15.52 14.14
N ALA A 173 17.71 -15.44 15.01
CA ALA A 173 16.86 -14.26 15.29
C ALA A 173 17.59 -12.94 15.64
N ARG A 174 18.91 -12.96 15.86
CA ARG A 174 19.70 -11.76 16.17
C ARG A 174 20.15 -10.95 14.95
N GLU A 175 20.09 -11.51 13.74
CA GLU A 175 20.62 -10.84 12.54
C GLU A 175 19.60 -9.92 11.84
N VAL A 176 18.30 -10.07 12.13
CA VAL A 176 17.23 -9.34 11.43
C VAL A 176 17.09 -7.89 11.92
N LYS A 177 17.69 -7.52 13.05
CA LYS A 177 17.51 -6.18 13.66
C LYS A 177 18.61 -5.16 13.29
N ILE A 178 19.64 -5.56 12.55
CA ILE A 178 20.84 -4.73 12.29
C ILE A 178 20.98 -4.34 10.80
N ALA A 179 20.17 -4.87 9.89
CA ALA A 179 20.23 -4.56 8.46
C ALA A 179 19.19 -3.51 8.03
#